data_AF-G2RC95-F1
#
_entry.id   AF-G2RC95-F1
#
_cell.length_a   1.000
_cell.length_b   1.000
_cell.length_c   1.000
_cell.angle_alpha   90.00
_cell.angle_beta   90.00
_cell.angle_gamma   90.00
#
_symmetry.space_group_name_H-M   'P 1'
#
loop_
_entity.id
_entity.type
_entity.pdbx_description
1 polymer ?
#
loop_
_entity_poly.entity_id
_entity_poly.type
_entity_poly.pdbx_seq_one_letter_code
_entity_poly.pdbx_strand_id
1 'polypeptide(L)'
;MKLPPVKGHLPVPRDVFPKREGNRKVKPEYLEATRPKSKAELAGQPPRSAEEARHRLMAAARRSALASGLQGLYVRKKQREKRRREAAEANRKANLAAATAPERLDEVLTRPTVRAATALNTAVVPDPNRFAAAEEARARHQQREELKAEARRDALAQLYVAAQSFIVDEAELEARVNAIFTPDYHKYAAGGRGESIWDLHGAPISVAELRQEAMGSSNNLTEAQRAPVIKTTHRQKVVAEELTGGKL
;
A
#
# COMPACT_ATOMS: atom_id res chain seq x y z
N MET A 1 -23.94 -13.86 -44.54
CA MET A 1 -24.38 -15.16 -44.00
C MET A 1 -23.21 -15.79 -43.25
N LYS A 2 -23.41 -16.23 -42.00
CA LYS A 2 -22.36 -16.86 -41.18
C LYS A 2 -22.33 -18.36 -41.49
N LEU A 3 -21.17 -18.87 -41.91
CA LEU A 3 -21.01 -20.30 -42.15
C LEU A 3 -21.11 -21.10 -40.84
N PRO A 4 -21.74 -22.28 -40.84
CA PRO A 4 -21.79 -23.14 -39.67
C PRO A 4 -20.38 -23.65 -39.32
N PRO A 5 -20.09 -23.94 -38.04
CA PRO A 5 -18.79 -24.46 -37.63
C PRO A 5 -18.58 -25.89 -38.19
N VAL A 6 -17.48 -26.09 -38.89
CA VAL A 6 -17.10 -27.40 -39.43
C VAL A 6 -16.58 -28.29 -38.31
N LYS A 7 -17.13 -29.50 -38.19
CA LYS A 7 -16.72 -30.50 -37.19
C LYS A 7 -15.54 -31.34 -37.70
N GLY A 8 -14.68 -31.81 -36.79
CA GLY A 8 -13.54 -32.69 -37.10
C GLY A 8 -12.27 -31.95 -37.52
N HIS A 9 -11.19 -32.70 -37.76
CA HIS A 9 -9.90 -32.17 -38.24
C HIS A 9 -9.22 -33.15 -39.19
N LEU A 10 -8.38 -32.62 -40.09
CA LEU A 10 -7.52 -33.42 -40.97
C LEU A 10 -6.13 -33.57 -40.33
N PRO A 11 -5.41 -34.68 -40.61
CA PRO A 11 -4.05 -34.86 -40.13
C PRO A 11 -3.14 -33.80 -40.75
N VAL A 12 -2.35 -33.12 -39.90
CA VAL A 12 -1.41 -32.09 -40.34
C VAL A 12 -0.21 -32.74 -41.03
N PRO A 13 0.11 -32.39 -42.29
CA PRO A 13 1.28 -32.94 -42.96
C PRO A 13 2.58 -32.59 -42.24
N ARG A 14 3.49 -33.57 -42.15
CA ARG A 14 4.82 -33.37 -41.54
C ARG A 14 5.67 -32.33 -42.28
N ASP A 15 6.53 -31.63 -41.56
CA ASP A 15 7.52 -30.74 -42.17
C ASP A 15 8.71 -31.52 -42.73
N VAL A 16 8.91 -31.44 -44.05
CA VAL A 16 10.01 -32.11 -44.76
C VAL A 16 11.32 -31.32 -44.68
N PHE A 17 11.22 -30.01 -44.44
CA PHE A 17 12.36 -29.08 -44.42
C PHE A 17 12.38 -28.32 -43.10
N PRO A 18 12.79 -28.94 -41.98
CA PRO A 18 12.91 -28.22 -40.72
C PRO A 18 13.92 -27.07 -40.83
N LYS A 19 13.76 -26.02 -40.00
CA LYS A 19 14.62 -24.81 -40.06
C LYS A 19 16.11 -25.13 -39.95
N ARG A 20 16.50 -26.12 -39.14
CA ARG A 20 17.89 -26.55 -38.92
C ARG A 20 18.54 -27.17 -40.16
N GLU A 21 17.78 -27.90 -40.97
CA GLU A 21 18.31 -28.57 -42.18
C GLU A 21 18.32 -27.66 -43.42
N GLY A 22 17.53 -26.58 -43.40
CA GLY A 22 17.53 -25.56 -44.44
C GLY A 22 17.21 -26.12 -45.83
N ASN A 23 18.11 -25.90 -46.79
CA ASN A 23 17.98 -26.31 -48.18
C ASN A 23 18.78 -27.56 -48.56
N ARG A 24 19.37 -28.28 -47.59
CA ARG A 24 20.26 -29.43 -47.84
C ARG A 24 19.66 -30.45 -48.82
N LYS A 25 18.39 -30.81 -48.62
CA LYS A 25 17.68 -31.84 -49.41
C LYS A 25 17.40 -31.45 -50.88
N VAL A 26 17.55 -30.17 -51.23
CA VAL A 26 17.27 -29.64 -52.58
C VAL A 26 18.56 -29.44 -53.37
N LYS A 27 19.72 -29.51 -52.71
CA LYS A 27 21.02 -29.39 -53.37
C LYS A 27 21.27 -30.57 -54.32
N PRO A 28 21.94 -30.35 -55.46
CA PRO A 28 22.25 -31.41 -56.41
C PRO A 28 23.07 -32.53 -55.75
N GLU A 29 24.05 -32.17 -54.91
CA GLU A 29 24.90 -33.11 -54.15
C GLU A 29 24.07 -34.13 -53.35
N TYR A 30 23.01 -33.66 -52.66
CA TYR A 30 22.14 -34.54 -51.89
C TYR A 30 21.31 -35.45 -52.80
N LEU A 31 20.79 -34.90 -53.90
CA LEU A 31 19.99 -35.66 -54.86
C LEU A 31 20.81 -36.71 -55.60
N GLU A 32 22.10 -36.49 -55.84
CA GLU A 32 23.00 -37.48 -56.44
C GLU A 32 23.42 -38.54 -55.41
N ALA A 33 23.79 -38.12 -54.20
CA ALA A 33 24.23 -39.02 -53.13
C ALA A 33 23.11 -39.97 -52.66
N THR A 34 21.88 -39.48 -52.54
CA THR A 34 20.73 -40.30 -52.09
C THR A 34 20.21 -41.24 -53.17
N ARG A 35 20.71 -41.12 -54.40
CA ARG A 35 20.07 -41.66 -55.58
C ARG A 35 21.08 -42.08 -56.67
N PRO A 36 22.11 -42.86 -56.32
CA PRO A 36 23.10 -43.29 -57.30
C PRO A 36 22.46 -44.17 -58.37
N LYS A 37 23.01 -44.09 -59.59
CA LYS A 37 22.73 -45.10 -60.63
C LYS A 37 23.56 -46.35 -60.34
N SER A 38 23.12 -47.50 -60.84
CA SER A 38 23.91 -48.73 -60.70
C SER A 38 25.23 -48.60 -61.49
N LYS A 39 26.28 -49.31 -61.08
CA LYS A 39 27.57 -49.31 -61.79
C LYS A 39 27.42 -49.73 -63.26
N ALA A 40 26.54 -50.69 -63.55
CA ALA A 40 26.24 -51.14 -64.91
C ALA A 40 25.49 -50.08 -65.74
N GLU A 41 24.57 -49.33 -65.13
CA GLU A 41 23.87 -48.20 -65.78
C GLU A 41 24.84 -47.03 -66.04
N LEU A 42 25.79 -46.78 -65.13
CA LEU A 42 26.84 -45.79 -65.31
C LEU A 42 27.85 -46.18 -66.40
N ALA A 43 28.18 -47.47 -66.51
CA ALA A 43 29.05 -48.02 -67.54
C ALA A 43 28.36 -48.19 -68.90
N GLY A 44 27.07 -47.83 -69.04
CA GLY A 44 26.32 -47.90 -70.29
C GLY A 44 25.96 -49.32 -70.75
N GLN A 45 26.02 -50.32 -69.85
CA GLN A 45 25.73 -51.70 -70.21
C GLN A 45 24.22 -51.94 -70.36
N PRO A 46 23.76 -52.76 -71.33
CA PRO A 46 22.35 -53.12 -71.47
C PRO A 46 21.86 -53.92 -70.24
N PRO A 47 20.54 -53.96 -69.98
CA PRO A 47 19.98 -54.80 -68.92
C PRO A 47 20.19 -56.29 -69.25
N ARG A 48 20.57 -57.09 -68.25
CA ARG A 48 20.82 -58.53 -68.39
C ARG A 48 19.52 -59.35 -68.46
N SER A 49 18.43 -58.85 -67.90
CA SER A 49 17.12 -59.49 -67.90
C SER A 49 15.97 -58.49 -68.03
N ALA A 50 14.78 -58.98 -68.39
CA ALA A 50 13.57 -58.16 -68.44
C ALA A 50 13.20 -57.57 -67.06
N GLU A 51 13.49 -58.30 -65.99
CA GLU A 51 13.31 -57.81 -64.62
C GLU A 51 14.26 -56.66 -64.30
N GLU A 52 15.54 -56.78 -64.69
CA GLU A 52 16.51 -55.70 -64.50
C GLU A 52 16.09 -54.44 -65.29
N ALA A 53 15.58 -54.60 -66.51
CA ALA A 53 15.04 -53.49 -67.29
C ALA A 53 13.88 -52.79 -66.56
N ARG A 54 12.94 -53.57 -66.00
CA ARG A 54 11.83 -53.04 -65.19
C ARG A 54 12.32 -52.32 -63.94
N HIS A 55 13.31 -52.87 -63.24
CA HIS A 55 13.90 -52.24 -62.06
C HIS A 55 14.62 -50.92 -62.41
N ARG A 56 15.36 -50.87 -63.52
CA ARG A 56 15.99 -49.63 -64.01
C ARG A 56 14.96 -48.56 -64.33
N LEU A 57 13.85 -48.92 -64.99
CA LEU A 57 12.75 -48.00 -65.30
C LEU A 57 12.06 -47.48 -64.03
N MET A 58 11.74 -48.37 -63.09
CA MET A 58 11.14 -47.99 -61.80
C MET A 58 12.07 -47.12 -60.96
N ALA A 59 13.37 -47.42 -60.97
CA ALA A 59 14.36 -46.59 -60.33
C ALA A 59 14.35 -45.19 -60.97
N ALA A 60 14.48 -45.07 -62.30
CA ALA A 60 14.42 -43.80 -63.00
C ALA A 60 13.16 -42.97 -62.68
N ALA A 61 11.99 -43.61 -62.59
CA ALA A 61 10.74 -42.96 -62.23
C ALA A 61 10.72 -42.45 -60.76
N ARG A 62 11.15 -43.27 -59.80
CA ARG A 62 11.31 -42.84 -58.39
C ARG A 62 12.31 -41.72 -58.29
N ARG A 63 13.35 -41.79 -59.12
CA ARG A 63 14.39 -40.78 -59.15
C ARG A 63 13.80 -39.43 -59.54
N SER A 64 13.20 -39.34 -60.72
CA SER A 64 12.61 -38.10 -61.22
C SER A 64 11.56 -37.54 -60.26
N ALA A 65 10.69 -38.39 -59.70
CA ALA A 65 9.66 -38.01 -58.72
C ALA A 65 10.24 -37.44 -57.42
N LEU A 66 11.34 -37.99 -56.90
CA LEU A 66 11.99 -37.47 -55.69
C LEU A 66 12.57 -36.08 -55.94
N ALA A 67 13.23 -35.88 -57.07
CA ALA A 67 13.85 -34.59 -57.42
C ALA A 67 12.79 -33.51 -57.62
N SER A 68 11.77 -33.78 -58.43
CA SER A 68 10.67 -32.82 -58.68
C SER A 68 9.84 -32.57 -57.42
N GLY A 69 9.60 -33.60 -56.60
CA GLY A 69 8.88 -33.49 -55.33
C GLY A 69 9.59 -32.61 -54.32
N LEU A 70 10.90 -32.84 -54.09
CA LEU A 70 11.68 -32.03 -53.14
C LEU A 70 11.82 -30.57 -53.60
N GLN A 71 12.09 -30.35 -54.89
CA GLN A 71 12.15 -28.99 -55.45
C GLN A 71 10.80 -28.28 -55.33
N GLY A 72 9.71 -28.94 -55.73
CA GLY A 72 8.36 -28.37 -55.69
C GLY A 72 7.89 -28.04 -54.27
N LEU A 73 8.10 -28.95 -53.31
CA LEU A 73 7.73 -28.70 -51.91
C LEU A 73 8.56 -27.56 -51.30
N TYR A 74 9.84 -27.44 -51.64
CA TYR A 74 10.69 -26.36 -51.16
C TYR A 74 10.27 -24.99 -51.71
N VAL A 75 9.93 -24.92 -52.99
CA VAL A 75 9.39 -23.68 -53.61
C VAL A 75 8.09 -23.28 -52.92
N ARG A 76 7.16 -24.22 -52.70
CA ARG A 76 5.91 -23.95 -51.95
C ARG A 76 6.18 -23.43 -50.54
N LYS A 77 7.15 -24.02 -49.83
CA LYS A 77 7.55 -23.55 -48.50
C LYS A 77 8.07 -22.12 -48.55
N LYS A 78 9.03 -21.81 -49.44
CA LYS A 78 9.59 -20.45 -49.58
C LYS A 78 8.52 -19.42 -49.89
N GLN A 79 7.61 -19.73 -50.82
CA GLN A 79 6.49 -18.84 -51.17
C GLN A 79 5.58 -18.59 -49.96
N ARG A 80 5.22 -19.64 -49.22
CA ARG A 80 4.40 -19.52 -48.00
C ARG A 80 5.09 -18.67 -46.94
N GLU A 81 6.37 -18.90 -46.69
CA GLU A 81 7.15 -18.12 -45.71
C GLU A 81 7.30 -16.66 -46.12
N LYS A 82 7.55 -16.40 -47.40
CA LYS A 82 7.62 -15.04 -47.95
C LYS A 82 6.31 -14.28 -47.72
N ARG A 83 5.17 -14.84 -48.15
CA ARG A 83 3.85 -14.22 -47.93
C ARG A 83 3.55 -13.96 -46.45
N ARG A 84 3.89 -14.94 -45.58
CA ARG A 84 3.68 -14.78 -44.13
C ARG A 84 4.54 -13.64 -43.56
N ARG A 85 5.81 -13.54 -43.98
CA ARG A 85 6.71 -12.47 -43.53
C ARG A 85 6.23 -11.11 -44.02
N GLU A 86 5.89 -10.99 -45.29
CA GLU A 86 5.36 -9.75 -45.88
C GLU A 86 4.10 -9.27 -45.16
N ALA A 87 3.14 -10.17 -44.92
CA ALA A 87 1.93 -9.85 -44.17
C ALA A 87 2.23 -9.45 -42.71
N ALA A 88 3.14 -10.17 -42.04
CA ALA A 88 3.53 -9.86 -40.67
C ALA A 88 4.24 -8.50 -40.57
N GLU A 89 5.12 -8.17 -41.52
CA GLU A 89 5.81 -6.89 -41.58
C GLU A 89 4.86 -5.74 -41.89
N ALA A 90 3.93 -5.92 -42.83
CA ALA A 90 2.89 -4.94 -43.13
C ALA A 90 2.03 -4.64 -41.90
N ASN A 91 1.55 -5.69 -41.21
CA ASN A 91 0.77 -5.55 -39.99
C ASN A 91 1.57 -4.87 -38.87
N ARG A 92 2.84 -5.26 -38.68
CA ARG A 92 3.72 -4.62 -37.69
C ARG A 92 3.89 -3.12 -37.97
N LYS A 93 4.14 -2.75 -39.23
CA LYS A 93 4.29 -1.35 -39.62
C LYS A 93 3.00 -0.56 -39.43
N ALA A 94 1.86 -1.11 -39.83
CA ALA A 94 0.56 -0.47 -39.64
C ALA A 94 0.24 -0.25 -38.15
N ASN A 95 0.47 -1.26 -37.31
CA ASN A 95 0.21 -1.17 -35.87
C ASN A 95 1.14 -0.16 -35.19
N LEU A 96 2.43 -0.15 -35.55
CA LEU A 96 3.37 0.82 -35.00
C LEU A 96 2.99 2.23 -35.43
N ALA A 97 2.69 2.45 -36.70
CA ALA A 97 2.27 3.74 -37.21
C ALA A 97 1.00 4.25 -36.52
N ALA A 98 0.02 3.38 -36.26
CA ALA A 98 -1.18 3.74 -35.52
C ALA A 98 -0.90 4.05 -34.04
N ALA A 99 0.00 3.31 -33.38
CA ALA A 99 0.33 3.51 -31.98
C ALA A 99 1.14 4.79 -31.71
N THR A 100 1.96 5.22 -32.68
CA THR A 100 2.75 6.46 -32.58
C THR A 100 2.13 7.62 -33.37
N ALA A 101 0.92 7.46 -33.90
CA ALA A 101 0.23 8.52 -34.61
C ALA A 101 -0.05 9.68 -33.65
N PRO A 102 0.08 10.94 -34.10
CA PRO A 102 -0.33 12.08 -33.30
C PRO A 102 -1.84 12.05 -33.06
N GLU A 103 -2.25 12.64 -31.93
CA GLU A 103 -3.67 12.87 -31.65
C GLU A 103 -4.31 13.71 -32.76
N ARG A 104 -5.63 13.53 -32.93
CA ARG A 104 -6.41 14.24 -33.94
C ARG A 104 -6.61 15.70 -33.52
N LEU A 105 -6.58 16.63 -34.48
CA LEU A 105 -6.59 18.07 -34.18
C LEU A 105 -7.88 18.55 -33.49
N ASP A 106 -9.03 17.98 -33.82
CA ASP A 106 -10.31 18.26 -33.16
C ASP A 106 -10.27 17.85 -31.68
N GLU A 107 -9.71 16.68 -31.35
CA GLU A 107 -9.53 16.25 -29.96
C GLU A 107 -8.60 17.21 -29.19
N VAL A 108 -7.48 17.62 -29.82
CA VAL A 108 -6.52 18.55 -29.19
C VAL A 108 -7.16 19.92 -28.89
N LEU A 109 -8.02 20.41 -29.77
CA LEU A 109 -8.63 21.74 -29.64
C LEU A 109 -9.90 21.76 -28.79
N THR A 110 -10.60 20.63 -28.67
CA THR A 110 -11.87 20.54 -27.90
C THR A 110 -11.69 19.99 -26.49
N ARG A 111 -10.59 19.29 -26.21
CA ARG A 111 -10.32 18.74 -24.87
C ARG A 111 -10.13 19.84 -23.81
N PRO A 112 -10.55 19.59 -22.56
CA PRO A 112 -10.30 20.52 -21.47
C PRO A 112 -8.80 20.62 -21.16
N THR A 113 -8.40 21.78 -20.63
CA THR A 113 -7.00 22.03 -20.28
C THR A 113 -6.63 21.38 -18.94
N VAL A 114 -5.60 20.53 -18.94
CA VAL A 114 -4.94 20.04 -17.72
C VAL A 114 -3.57 20.69 -17.61
N ARG A 115 -3.24 21.28 -16.46
CA ARG A 115 -1.94 21.92 -16.26
C ARG A 115 -0.82 20.87 -16.31
N ALA A 116 0.25 21.18 -17.04
CA ALA A 116 1.43 20.32 -17.14
C ALA A 116 2.02 19.95 -15.78
N ALA A 117 1.99 20.90 -14.82
CA ALA A 117 2.47 20.65 -13.45
C ALA A 117 1.71 19.53 -12.72
N THR A 118 0.45 19.25 -13.10
CA THR A 118 -0.35 18.17 -12.52
C THR A 118 -0.21 16.89 -13.33
N ALA A 119 -0.17 16.99 -14.66
CA ALA A 119 -0.15 15.83 -15.55
C ALA A 119 1.24 15.18 -15.70
N LEU A 120 2.31 15.97 -15.67
CA LEU A 120 3.67 15.52 -16.00
C LEU A 120 4.57 15.34 -14.77
N ASN A 121 4.33 16.09 -13.69
CA ASN A 121 5.15 16.01 -12.49
C ASN A 121 4.74 14.81 -11.62
N THR A 122 5.16 13.62 -12.02
CA THR A 122 4.89 12.37 -11.28
C THR A 122 5.98 12.06 -10.24
N ALA A 123 7.17 12.61 -10.41
CA ALA A 123 8.29 12.39 -9.51
C ALA A 123 8.15 13.26 -8.25
N VAL A 124 8.16 12.62 -7.07
CA VAL A 124 8.24 13.29 -5.78
C VAL A 124 9.69 13.26 -5.32
N VAL A 125 10.35 14.41 -5.39
CA VAL A 125 11.75 14.60 -4.97
C VAL A 125 11.78 14.92 -3.48
N PRO A 126 12.75 14.40 -2.69
CA PRO A 126 12.90 14.79 -1.30
C PRO A 126 13.13 16.30 -1.17
N ASP A 127 12.54 16.90 -0.14
CA ASP A 127 12.71 18.32 0.17
C ASP A 127 14.21 18.63 0.37
N PRO A 128 14.77 19.62 -0.36
CA PRO A 128 16.16 20.06 -0.16
C PRO A 128 16.45 20.46 1.29
N ASN A 129 15.46 20.99 2.02
CA ASN A 129 15.64 21.52 3.38
C ASN A 129 15.28 20.51 4.47
N ARG A 130 15.12 19.21 4.13
CA ARG A 130 14.67 18.18 5.07
C ARG A 130 15.49 18.07 6.36
N PHE A 131 16.80 18.33 6.29
CA PHE A 131 17.70 18.20 7.43
C PHE A 131 17.52 19.36 8.41
N ALA A 132 17.48 20.60 7.90
CA ALA A 132 17.20 21.78 8.71
C ALA A 132 15.83 21.69 9.39
N ALA A 133 14.79 21.31 8.62
CA ALA A 133 13.44 21.13 9.17
C ALA A 133 13.38 20.05 10.27
N ALA A 134 14.16 18.98 10.15
CA ALA A 134 14.23 17.92 11.16
C ALA A 134 14.90 18.40 12.46
N GLU A 135 15.93 19.23 12.37
CA GLU A 135 16.59 19.83 13.55
C GLU A 135 15.65 20.80 14.28
N GLU A 136 14.96 21.66 13.54
CA GLU A 136 13.94 22.56 14.12
C GLU A 136 12.77 21.79 14.75
N ALA A 137 12.34 20.70 14.12
CA ALA A 137 11.30 19.84 14.69
C ALA A 137 11.77 19.16 15.98
N ARG A 138 13.03 18.74 16.05
CA ARG A 138 13.62 18.14 17.26
C ARG A 138 13.64 19.13 18.42
N ALA A 139 14.07 20.37 18.17
CA ALA A 139 14.10 21.41 19.20
C ALA A 139 12.69 21.72 19.75
N ARG A 140 11.70 21.87 18.86
CA ARG A 140 10.29 22.07 19.28
C ARG A 140 9.72 20.89 20.05
N HIS A 141 10.10 19.67 19.69
CA HIS A 141 9.68 18.48 20.41
C HIS A 141 10.27 18.44 21.82
N GLN A 142 11.56 18.76 21.97
CA GLN A 142 12.24 18.81 23.27
C GLN A 142 11.55 19.81 24.21
N GLN A 143 11.25 21.02 23.74
CA GLN A 143 10.52 22.03 24.53
C GLN A 143 9.16 21.51 25.02
N ARG A 144 8.42 20.78 24.19
CA ARG A 144 7.13 20.20 24.59
C ARG A 144 7.29 19.10 25.64
N GLU A 145 8.34 18.29 25.53
CA GLU A 145 8.63 17.26 26.53
C GLU A 145 9.08 17.87 27.85
N GLU A 146 9.83 18.97 27.81
CA GLU A 146 10.21 19.75 28.99
C GLU A 146 8.96 20.30 29.70
N LEU A 147 8.04 20.94 28.98
CA LEU A 147 6.78 21.43 29.55
C LEU A 147 5.94 20.32 30.19
N LYS A 148 5.88 19.12 29.56
CA LYS A 148 5.21 17.97 30.17
C LYS A 148 5.94 17.46 31.41
N ALA A 149 7.28 17.51 31.42
CA ALA A 149 8.07 17.11 32.58
C ALA A 149 7.86 18.08 33.74
N GLU A 150 7.78 19.38 33.47
CA GLU A 150 7.45 20.43 34.45
C GLU A 150 6.06 20.21 35.02
N ALA A 151 5.02 20.06 34.18
CA ALA A 151 3.66 19.79 34.66
C ALA A 151 3.57 18.51 35.53
N ARG A 152 4.36 17.48 35.21
CA ARG A 152 4.47 16.29 36.06
C ARG A 152 5.14 16.58 37.40
N ARG A 153 6.18 17.41 37.43
CA ARG A 153 6.85 17.83 38.67
C ARG A 153 5.91 18.63 39.55
N ASP A 154 5.13 19.53 38.98
CA ASP A 154 4.14 20.34 39.72
C ASP A 154 3.06 19.47 40.36
N ALA A 155 2.55 18.48 39.61
CA ALA A 155 1.59 17.51 40.13
C ALA A 155 2.18 16.67 41.29
N LEU A 156 3.46 16.27 41.18
CA LEU A 156 4.15 15.56 42.26
C LEU A 156 4.36 16.45 43.49
N ALA A 157 4.70 17.73 43.30
CA ALA A 157 4.82 18.69 44.40
C ALA A 157 3.48 18.90 45.13
N GLN A 158 2.38 18.98 44.39
CA GLN A 158 1.03 19.03 44.98
C GLN A 158 0.72 17.77 45.79
N LEU A 159 1.03 16.59 45.26
CA LEU A 159 0.85 15.33 45.98
C LEU A 159 1.70 15.29 47.25
N TYR A 160 2.94 15.78 47.21
CA TYR A 160 3.82 15.82 48.38
C TYR A 160 3.27 16.69 49.52
N VAL A 161 2.69 17.86 49.21
CA VAL A 161 2.01 18.69 50.22
C VAL A 161 0.77 17.98 50.76
N ALA A 162 -0.04 17.37 49.88
CA ALA A 162 -1.23 16.64 50.29
C ALA A 162 -0.92 15.40 51.15
N ALA A 163 0.24 14.77 50.94
CA ALA A 163 0.67 13.57 51.64
C ALA A 163 0.81 13.77 53.16
N GLN A 164 0.91 15.01 53.66
CA GLN A 164 0.85 15.30 55.11
C GLN A 164 -0.47 14.87 55.77
N SER A 165 -1.53 14.73 54.98
CA SER A 165 -2.84 14.28 55.46
C SER A 165 -3.09 12.79 55.26
N PHE A 166 -2.15 12.08 54.62
CA PHE A 166 -2.28 10.64 54.42
C PHE A 166 -1.92 9.91 55.70
N ILE A 167 -2.66 8.83 55.95
CA ILE A 167 -2.38 7.90 57.05
C ILE A 167 -1.53 6.79 56.43
N VAL A 168 -0.26 6.70 56.84
CA VAL A 168 0.67 5.72 56.27
C VAL A 168 0.87 4.54 57.23
N ASP A 169 0.88 4.81 58.54
CA ASP A 169 1.15 3.82 59.58
C ASP A 169 -0.10 3.46 60.40
N GLU A 170 -0.10 2.25 60.98
CA GLU A 170 -1.20 1.77 61.83
C GLU A 170 -1.40 2.64 63.09
N ALA A 171 -0.31 3.20 63.64
CA ALA A 171 -0.38 4.09 64.79
C ALA A 171 -1.10 5.41 64.48
N GLU A 172 -0.86 5.98 63.28
CA GLU A 172 -1.56 7.17 62.82
C GLU A 172 -3.05 6.89 62.58
N LEU A 173 -3.36 5.68 62.08
CA LEU A 173 -4.74 5.24 61.88
C LEU A 173 -5.49 5.16 63.21
N GLU A 174 -4.93 4.48 64.21
CA GLU A 174 -5.53 4.36 65.55
C GLU A 174 -5.75 5.73 66.18
N ALA A 175 -4.76 6.62 66.11
CA ALA A 175 -4.87 7.98 66.63
C ALA A 175 -5.99 8.76 65.92
N ARG A 176 -6.09 8.65 64.59
CA ARG A 176 -7.12 9.34 63.81
C ARG A 176 -8.51 8.76 64.05
N VAL A 177 -8.62 7.43 64.19
CA VAL A 177 -9.88 6.74 64.51
C VAL A 177 -10.36 7.17 65.90
N ASN A 178 -9.48 7.16 66.90
CA ASN A 178 -9.83 7.59 68.25
C ASN A 178 -10.19 9.08 68.32
N ALA A 179 -9.66 9.92 67.42
CA ALA A 179 -10.03 11.33 67.35
C ALA A 179 -11.41 11.57 66.70
N ILE A 180 -11.73 10.85 65.61
CA ILE A 180 -12.98 11.05 64.85
C ILE A 180 -14.14 10.24 65.43
N PHE A 181 -13.91 8.98 65.76
CA PHE A 181 -14.96 8.04 66.21
C PHE A 181 -15.18 8.12 67.72
N THR A 182 -15.43 9.33 68.23
CA THR A 182 -15.87 9.54 69.62
C THR A 182 -17.39 9.74 69.67
N PRO A 183 -18.06 9.30 70.76
CA PRO A 183 -19.51 9.44 70.90
C PRO A 183 -19.97 10.90 70.97
N ASP A 184 -19.04 11.84 71.17
CA ASP A 184 -19.31 13.28 71.27
C ASP A 184 -18.88 14.07 70.02
N TYR A 185 -18.29 13.43 69.00
CA TYR A 185 -17.74 14.12 67.83
C TYR A 185 -18.79 14.95 67.07
N HIS A 186 -20.03 14.45 66.94
CA HIS A 186 -21.12 15.15 66.24
C HIS A 186 -21.95 16.10 67.11
N LYS A 187 -21.71 16.14 68.43
CA LYS A 187 -22.57 16.89 69.37
C LYS A 187 -22.30 18.40 69.38
N TYR A 188 -21.24 18.86 68.72
CA TYR A 188 -20.73 20.23 68.81
C TYR A 188 -21.56 21.31 68.08
N ALA A 189 -22.42 20.96 67.11
CA ALA A 189 -23.15 21.99 66.32
C ALA A 189 -24.62 22.19 66.69
N ALA A 190 -25.34 21.16 67.16
CA ALA A 190 -26.80 21.19 67.31
C ALA A 190 -27.27 21.11 68.77
N GLY A 191 -26.74 21.98 69.64
CA GLY A 191 -27.20 22.09 71.03
C GLY A 191 -27.04 20.80 71.87
N GLY A 192 -26.04 19.97 71.54
CA GLY A 192 -25.69 18.75 72.29
C GLY A 192 -26.48 17.49 71.95
N ARG A 193 -27.34 17.50 70.91
CA ARG A 193 -28.18 16.34 70.51
C ARG A 193 -27.91 15.78 69.11
N GLY A 194 -26.90 16.28 68.41
CA GLY A 194 -26.54 15.80 67.07
C GLY A 194 -25.82 14.46 67.14
N GLU A 195 -26.34 13.45 66.45
CA GLU A 195 -25.73 12.11 66.32
C GLU A 195 -25.16 11.87 64.93
N SER A 196 -25.55 12.69 63.94
CA SER A 196 -25.20 12.52 62.53
C SER A 196 -24.36 13.65 61.95
N ILE A 197 -23.66 13.37 60.85
CA ILE A 197 -22.90 14.38 60.10
C ILE A 197 -23.79 15.50 59.55
N TRP A 198 -25.08 15.21 59.31
CA TRP A 198 -26.07 16.18 58.85
C TRP A 198 -26.41 17.21 59.92
N ASP A 199 -26.32 16.82 61.20
CA ASP A 199 -26.51 17.71 62.33
C ASP A 199 -25.29 18.62 62.57
N LEU A 200 -24.09 18.16 62.13
CA LEU A 200 -22.82 18.88 62.29
C LEU A 200 -22.52 19.84 61.13
N HIS A 201 -22.63 19.36 59.89
CA HIS A 201 -22.23 20.08 58.68
C HIS A 201 -23.42 20.50 57.79
N GLY A 202 -24.64 20.17 58.18
CA GLY A 202 -25.83 20.43 57.37
C GLY A 202 -26.00 19.44 56.22
N ALA A 203 -27.01 19.69 55.38
CA ALA A 203 -27.23 18.95 54.15
C ALA A 203 -26.00 19.03 53.23
N PRO A 204 -25.77 18.02 52.36
CA PRO A 204 -24.62 18.07 51.47
C PRO A 204 -24.86 19.18 50.45
N ILE A 205 -23.78 19.84 50.02
CA ILE A 205 -23.88 21.01 49.16
C ILE A 205 -24.77 20.73 47.94
N SER A 206 -25.83 21.51 47.79
CA SER A 206 -26.81 21.33 46.72
C SER A 206 -26.45 22.15 45.47
N VAL A 207 -27.01 21.78 44.31
CA VAL A 207 -26.85 22.57 43.07
C VAL A 207 -27.38 24.00 43.23
N ALA A 208 -28.42 24.17 44.05
CA ALA A 208 -28.98 25.48 44.36
C ALA A 208 -27.99 26.36 45.12
N GLU A 209 -27.28 25.77 46.10
CA GLU A 209 -26.25 26.45 46.89
C GLU A 209 -25.00 26.76 46.04
N LEU A 210 -24.52 25.83 45.23
CA LEU A 210 -23.41 26.08 44.29
C LEU A 210 -23.74 27.24 43.33
N ARG A 211 -24.99 27.31 42.86
CA ARG A 211 -25.45 28.40 41.99
C ARG A 211 -25.52 29.73 42.74
N GLN A 212 -26.03 29.74 43.96
CA GLN A 212 -26.08 30.92 44.82
C GLN A 212 -24.67 31.45 45.14
N GLU A 213 -23.74 30.55 45.42
CA GLU A 213 -22.33 30.82 45.65
C GLU A 213 -21.64 31.45 44.43
N ALA A 214 -21.89 30.92 43.24
CA ALA A 214 -21.37 31.46 41.98
C ALA A 214 -21.99 32.82 41.62
N MET A 215 -23.25 33.05 41.99
CA MET A 215 -23.98 34.31 41.78
C MET A 215 -23.66 35.37 42.85
N GLY A 216 -22.81 35.06 43.83
CA GLY A 216 -22.41 35.98 44.90
C GLY A 216 -23.53 36.34 45.89
N SER A 217 -24.61 35.55 45.93
CA SER A 217 -25.78 35.78 46.78
C SER A 217 -25.91 34.62 47.76
N SER A 218 -25.68 34.86 49.06
CA SER A 218 -25.92 33.86 50.11
C SER A 218 -27.00 34.34 51.08
N ASN A 219 -27.78 33.39 51.63
CA ASN A 219 -28.88 33.68 52.56
C ASN A 219 -28.41 34.27 53.91
N ASN A 220 -27.14 34.10 54.27
CA ASN A 220 -26.53 34.66 55.48
C ASN A 220 -25.70 35.91 55.15
N LEU A 221 -26.06 37.08 55.69
CA LEU A 221 -25.41 38.38 55.41
C LEU A 221 -23.92 38.45 55.82
N THR A 222 -23.55 37.79 56.91
CA THR A 222 -22.15 37.73 57.41
C THR A 222 -21.28 36.77 56.60
N GLU A 223 -21.86 35.68 56.14
CA GLU A 223 -21.21 34.69 55.27
C GLU A 223 -21.07 35.24 53.85
N ALA A 224 -22.06 36.00 53.37
CA ALA A 224 -22.05 36.70 52.08
C ALA A 224 -20.84 37.62 51.90
N GLN A 225 -20.40 38.27 52.99
CA GLN A 225 -19.30 39.23 52.96
C GLN A 225 -17.93 38.59 53.23
N ARG A 226 -17.85 37.53 54.05
CA ARG A 226 -16.58 36.86 54.40
C ARG A 226 -16.18 35.77 53.40
N ALA A 227 -17.14 35.02 52.86
CA ALA A 227 -16.90 33.97 51.88
C ALA A 227 -16.17 34.45 50.60
N PRO A 228 -16.48 35.62 49.99
CA PRO A 228 -15.74 36.07 48.82
C PRO A 228 -14.27 36.39 49.13
N VAL A 229 -13.95 36.95 50.31
CA VAL A 229 -12.57 37.31 50.70
C VAL A 229 -11.68 36.07 50.88
N ILE A 230 -12.22 35.02 51.51
CA ILE A 230 -11.49 33.75 51.69
C ILE A 230 -11.29 33.05 50.33
N LYS A 231 -12.29 33.10 49.43
CA LYS A 231 -12.16 32.51 48.09
C LYS A 231 -11.21 33.29 47.20
N THR A 232 -11.21 34.62 47.26
CA THR A 232 -10.28 35.44 46.46
C THR A 232 -8.85 35.25 46.93
N THR A 233 -8.59 35.20 48.23
CA THR A 233 -7.25 34.92 48.78
C THR A 233 -6.77 33.52 48.39
N HIS A 234 -7.63 32.50 48.46
CA HIS A 234 -7.29 31.15 47.97
C HIS A 234 -7.00 31.14 46.47
N ARG A 235 -7.81 31.80 45.64
CA ARG A 235 -7.58 31.89 44.18
C ARG A 235 -6.31 32.64 43.85
N GLN A 236 -6.03 33.75 44.54
CA GLN A 236 -4.78 34.50 44.39
C GLN A 236 -3.58 33.63 44.74
N LYS A 237 -3.66 32.84 45.81
CA LYS A 237 -2.65 31.87 46.18
C LYS A 237 -2.45 30.82 45.09
N VAL A 238 -3.52 30.18 44.61
CA VAL A 238 -3.42 29.16 43.54
C VAL A 238 -2.79 29.72 42.27
N VAL A 239 -3.21 30.92 41.84
CA VAL A 239 -2.62 31.57 40.65
C VAL A 239 -1.14 31.88 40.87
N ALA A 240 -0.75 32.32 42.06
CA ALA A 240 0.65 32.57 42.38
C ALA A 240 1.47 31.26 42.38
N GLU A 241 0.93 30.18 42.93
CA GLU A 241 1.58 28.85 42.94
C GLU A 241 1.76 28.29 41.53
N GLU A 242 0.73 28.35 40.68
CA GLU A 242 0.80 27.87 39.29
C GLU A 242 1.78 28.69 38.45
N LEU A 243 1.86 30.01 38.68
CA LEU A 243 2.77 30.88 37.94
C LEU A 243 4.22 30.76 38.40
N THR A 244 4.45 30.50 39.68
CA THR A 244 5.80 30.44 40.27
C THR A 244 6.38 29.02 40.32
N GLY A 245 5.58 27.98 40.07
CA GLY A 245 6.01 26.58 40.10
C GLY A 245 6.33 26.05 41.50
N GLY A 246 5.92 26.77 42.54
CA GLY A 246 6.19 26.44 43.94
C GLY A 246 4.91 26.42 44.78
N LYS A 247 4.89 25.61 45.84
CA LYS A 247 3.81 25.62 46.84
C LYS A 247 4.15 26.60 47.95
N LEU A 248 3.28 27.61 48.13
CA LEU A 248 3.36 28.69 49.12
C LEU A 248 2.49 28.41 50.35
#